data_AF-A0A1F6QWI6-F1
#
_entry.id   AF-A0A1F6QWI6-F1
#
_cell.length_a   1.000
_cell.length_b   1.000
_cell.length_c   1.000
_cell.angle_alpha   90.00
_cell.angle_beta   90.00
_cell.angle_gamma   90.00
#
_symmetry.space_group_name_H-M   'P 1'
#
loop_
_entity.id
_entity.type
_entity.pdbx_description
1 polymer ?
#
loop_
_entity_poly.entity_id
_entity_poly.type
_entity_poly.pdbx_seq_one_letter_code
_entity_poly.pdbx_strand_id
1 'polypeptide(L)'
;MKWICRVCGMIIESEVKPLACPLCGVNGDYIVLEKDFKGFPEKLEPKSKENLKAALELEKNATVSYFRYASECEQVGDIETAILFKALARVESGHQQAIRKMLGLLD
;
A
#
# COMPACT_ATOMS: atom_id res chain seq x y z
N MET A 1 3.28 -9.38 20.38
CA MET A 1 2.65 -10.35 19.45
C MET A 1 2.96 -9.94 18.03
N LYS A 2 2.91 -10.89 17.08
CA LYS A 2 3.05 -10.57 15.64
C LYS A 2 1.69 -10.53 14.97
N TRP A 3 1.43 -9.40 14.32
CA TRP A 3 0.24 -9.15 13.51
C TRP A 3 0.65 -9.01 12.06
N ILE A 4 -0.18 -9.49 11.14
CA ILE A 4 0.06 -9.39 9.70
C ILE A 4 -1.13 -8.69 9.05
N CYS A 5 -0.85 -7.66 8.26
CA CYS A 5 -1.84 -7.04 7.39
C CYS A 5 -2.15 -7.98 6.21
N ARG A 6 -3.40 -8.43 6.08
CA ARG A 6 -3.83 -9.31 4.99
C ARG A 6 -3.79 -8.67 3.60
N VAL A 7 -3.76 -7.33 3.56
CA VAL A 7 -3.76 -6.56 2.30
C VAL A 7 -2.35 -6.42 1.75
N CYS A 8 -1.38 -5.96 2.57
CA CYS A 8 -0.03 -5.65 2.10
C CYS A 8 1.06 -6.58 2.66
N GLY A 9 0.72 -7.46 3.61
CA GLY A 9 1.66 -8.43 4.18
C GLY A 9 2.69 -7.82 5.12
N MET A 10 2.45 -6.61 5.63
CA MET A 10 3.29 -5.99 6.66
C MET A 10 3.18 -6.78 7.96
N ILE A 11 4.34 -7.12 8.52
CA ILE A 11 4.46 -7.68 9.87
C ILE A 11 4.56 -6.52 10.86
N ILE A 12 3.72 -6.54 11.88
CA ILE A 12 3.62 -5.50 12.89
C ILE A 12 3.81 -6.16 14.26
N GLU A 13 4.86 -5.75 14.96
CA GLU A 13 5.11 -6.20 16.33
C GLU A 13 4.41 -5.25 17.30
N SER A 14 3.41 -5.77 18.03
CA SER A 14 2.67 -5.01 19.03
C SER A 14 2.02 -5.92 20.07
N GLU A 15 1.80 -5.40 21.27
CA GLU A 15 1.03 -6.05 22.34
C GLU A 15 -0.48 -5.96 22.11
N VAL A 16 -0.94 -5.00 21.30
CA VAL A 16 -2.37 -4.79 21.01
C VAL A 16 -2.60 -4.86 19.51
N LYS A 17 -3.85 -5.15 19.11
CA LYS A 17 -4.22 -5.15 17.70
C LYS A 17 -4.11 -3.72 17.13
N PRO A 18 -3.34 -3.47 16.06
CA PRO A 18 -3.27 -2.14 15.45
C PRO A 18 -4.62 -1.71 14.86
N LEU A 19 -4.96 -0.43 15.01
CA LEU A 19 -6.19 0.16 14.45
C LEU A 19 -6.10 0.41 12.94
N ALA A 20 -4.88 0.57 12.41
CA ALA A 20 -4.61 0.71 11.00
C ALA A 20 -3.23 0.15 10.65
N CYS A 21 -3.04 -0.28 9.41
CA CYS A 21 -1.75 -0.75 8.92
C CYS A 21 -0.82 0.46 8.72
N PRO A 22 0.38 0.50 9.32
CA PRO A 22 1.28 1.64 9.18
C PRO A 22 1.95 1.74 7.80
N LEU A 23 1.82 0.72 6.95
CA LEU A 23 2.30 0.75 5.56
C LEU A 23 1.22 1.21 4.57
N CYS A 24 0.06 0.54 4.55
CA CYS A 24 -0.98 0.80 3.54
C CYS A 24 -2.20 1.56 4.07
N GLY A 25 -2.28 1.85 5.37
CA GLY A 25 -3.39 2.59 5.96
C GLY A 25 -4.71 1.84 6.10
N VAL A 26 -4.79 0.57 5.67
CA VAL A 26 -6.03 -0.21 5.80
C VAL A 26 -6.45 -0.35 7.26
N ASN A 27 -7.76 -0.38 7.50
CA ASN A 27 -8.36 -0.58 8.82
C ASN A 27 -7.87 -1.89 9.49
N GLY A 28 -7.76 -1.87 10.81
CA GLY A 28 -7.38 -2.98 11.68
C GLY A 28 -8.18 -4.27 11.47
N ASP A 29 -9.38 -4.22 10.91
CA ASP A 29 -10.16 -5.40 10.53
C ASP A 29 -9.44 -6.32 9.53
N TYR A 30 -8.50 -5.76 8.77
CA TYR A 30 -7.65 -6.52 7.84
C TYR A 30 -6.32 -6.95 8.43
N ILE A 31 -6.08 -6.67 9.72
CA ILE A 31 -4.88 -7.08 10.44
C ILE A 31 -5.23 -8.29 11.29
N VAL A 32 -4.53 -9.40 11.08
CA VAL A 32 -4.76 -10.67 11.76
C VAL A 32 -3.53 -11.10 12.53
N LEU A 33 -3.67 -12.00 13.50
CA LEU A 33 -2.51 -12.60 14.14
C LEU A 33 -1.72 -13.40 13.11
N GLU A 34 -0.40 -13.49 13.29
CA GLU A 34 0.50 -14.26 12.40
C GLU A 34 -0.01 -15.68 12.14
N LYS A 35 -0.49 -16.38 13.17
CA LYS A 35 -1.06 -17.74 13.06
C LYS A 35 -2.30 -17.85 12.16
N ASP A 36 -3.01 -16.75 11.95
CA ASP A 36 -4.26 -16.69 11.19
C ASP A 36 -4.02 -16.21 9.74
N PHE A 37 -2.82 -15.72 9.43
CA PHE A 37 -2.46 -15.28 8.09
C PHE A 37 -2.24 -16.50 7.17
N LYS A 38 -2.98 -16.55 6.06
CA LYS A 38 -2.94 -17.67 5.09
C LYS A 38 -1.99 -17.44 3.92
N GLY A 39 -1.18 -16.37 3.96
CA GLY A 39 -0.34 -15.98 2.84
C GLY A 39 -1.09 -15.28 1.71
N PHE A 40 -0.34 -14.93 0.67
CA PHE A 40 -0.92 -14.47 -0.59
C PHE A 40 -1.18 -15.66 -1.51
N PRO A 41 -2.04 -15.52 -2.54
CA PRO A 41 -2.30 -16.60 -3.48
C PRO A 41 -0.99 -17.08 -4.12
N GLU A 42 -0.67 -18.37 -3.97
CA GLU A 42 0.51 -18.97 -4.62
C GLU A 42 0.36 -19.03 -6.15
N LYS A 43 -0.89 -19.14 -6.62
CA LYS A 43 -1.24 -19.17 -8.04
C LYS A 43 -2.29 -18.10 -8.32
N LEU A 44 -2.00 -17.28 -9.32
CA LEU A 44 -2.94 -16.29 -9.85
C LEU A 44 -3.47 -16.77 -11.18
N GLU A 45 -4.79 -16.69 -11.36
CA GLU A 45 -5.42 -16.83 -12.67
C GLU A 45 -4.80 -15.85 -13.67
N PRO A 46 -4.68 -16.20 -14.97
CA PRO A 46 -4.09 -15.32 -15.97
C PRO A 46 -4.71 -13.92 -15.99
N LYS A 47 -6.05 -13.84 -15.85
CA LYS A 47 -6.76 -12.56 -15.82
C LYS A 47 -6.46 -11.75 -14.56
N SER A 48 -6.38 -12.39 -13.39
CA SER A 48 -6.02 -11.72 -12.14
C SER A 48 -4.60 -11.15 -12.21
N LYS A 49 -3.66 -11.89 -12.81
CA LYS A 49 -2.29 -11.42 -13.03
C LYS A 49 -2.24 -10.21 -13.98
N GLU A 50 -3.02 -10.22 -15.06
CA GLU A 50 -3.16 -9.08 -15.96
C GLU A 50 -3.73 -7.85 -15.24
N ASN A 51 -4.82 -8.03 -14.49
CA ASN A 51 -5.46 -6.95 -13.74
C ASN A 51 -4.52 -6.35 -12.68
N LEU A 52 -3.77 -7.17 -11.95
CA LEU A 52 -2.77 -6.69 -10.98
C LEU A 52 -1.65 -5.89 -11.64
N LYS A 53 -1.18 -6.30 -12.83
CA LYS A 53 -0.19 -5.53 -13.58
C LYS A 53 -0.75 -4.18 -14.05
N ALA A 54 -1.98 -4.17 -14.55
CA ALA A 54 -2.66 -2.95 -14.97
C ALA A 54 -2.85 -1.99 -13.77
N ALA A 55 -3.31 -2.51 -12.63
CA ALA A 55 -3.41 -1.75 -11.39
C ALA A 55 -2.05 -1.19 -10.96
N LEU A 56 -0.98 -2.00 -10.99
CA LEU A 56 0.36 -1.54 -10.64
C LEU A 56 0.83 -0.33 -11.46
N GLU A 57 0.55 -0.32 -12.76
CA GLU A 57 0.89 0.82 -13.62
C GLU A 57 0.04 2.06 -13.30
N LEU A 58 -1.25 1.88 -12.97
CA LEU A 58 -2.09 2.97 -12.50
C LEU A 58 -1.55 3.59 -11.20
N GLU A 59 -1.17 2.77 -10.21
CA GLU A 59 -0.64 3.28 -8.94
C GLU A 59 0.71 3.99 -9.09
N LYS A 60 1.57 3.52 -10.02
CA LYS A 60 2.81 4.22 -10.37
C LYS A 60 2.53 5.61 -10.95
N ASN A 61 1.61 5.68 -11.91
CA ASN A 61 1.23 6.94 -12.54
C ASN A 61 0.61 7.91 -11.54
N ALA A 62 -0.25 7.41 -10.64
CA ALA A 62 -0.84 8.19 -9.56
C ALA A 62 0.23 8.73 -8.61
N THR A 63 1.18 7.88 -8.18
CA THR A 63 2.29 8.28 -7.30
C THR A 63 3.12 9.41 -7.90
N VAL A 64 3.51 9.28 -9.18
CA VAL A 64 4.27 10.33 -9.89
C VAL A 64 3.45 11.61 -10.00
N SER A 65 2.16 11.50 -10.30
CA SER A 65 1.26 12.65 -10.41
C SER A 65 1.14 13.40 -9.08
N TYR A 66 0.94 12.68 -7.96
CA TYR A 66 0.85 13.29 -6.65
C TYR A 66 2.16 13.94 -6.19
N PHE A 67 3.32 13.36 -6.48
CA PHE A 67 4.59 14.05 -6.23
C PHE A 67 4.73 15.33 -7.05
N ARG A 68 4.31 15.32 -8.32
CA ARG A 68 4.29 16.52 -9.16
C ARG A 68 3.38 17.59 -8.56
N TYR A 69 2.15 17.24 -8.20
CA TYR A 69 1.20 18.19 -7.60
C TYR A 69 1.71 18.76 -6.28
N ALA A 70 2.35 17.93 -5.44
CA ALA A 70 2.98 18.42 -4.22
C ALA A 70 4.05 19.48 -4.52
N SER A 71 4.91 19.25 -5.52
CA SER A 71 5.94 20.20 -5.95
C SER A 71 5.33 21.51 -6.50
N GLU A 72 4.27 21.41 -7.30
CA GLU A 72 3.54 22.58 -7.82
C GLU A 72 2.92 23.41 -6.68
N CYS A 73 2.33 22.76 -5.67
CA CYS A 73 1.81 23.42 -4.47
C CYS A 73 2.90 24.13 -3.66
N GLU A 74 4.07 23.49 -3.47
CA GLU A 74 5.21 24.11 -2.78
C GLU A 74 5.71 25.37 -3.50
N GLN A 75 5.75 25.35 -4.84
CA GLN A 75 6.20 26.49 -5.65
C GLN A 75 5.29 27.72 -5.50
N VAL A 76 3.99 27.51 -5.28
CA VAL A 76 3.01 28.60 -5.07
C VAL A 76 2.77 28.93 -3.60
N GLY A 77 3.47 28.27 -2.67
CA GLY A 77 3.37 28.50 -1.22
C GLY A 77 2.18 27.82 -0.54
N ASP A 78 1.46 26.92 -1.21
CA ASP A 78 0.37 26.14 -0.61
C ASP A 78 0.92 24.87 0.05
N ILE A 79 1.50 25.06 1.24
CA ILE A 79 2.16 23.98 1.97
C ILE A 79 1.18 22.93 2.50
N GLU A 80 -0.04 23.32 2.88
CA GLU A 80 -1.04 22.38 3.39
C GLU A 80 -1.45 21.38 2.31
N THR A 81 -1.77 21.86 1.11
CA THR A 81 -2.12 20.98 -0.01
C THR A 81 -0.92 20.13 -0.46
N ALA A 82 0.30 20.66 -0.41
CA ALA A 82 1.50 19.88 -0.69
C ALA A 82 1.66 18.68 0.26
N ILE A 83 1.38 18.87 1.55
CA ILE A 83 1.40 17.79 2.54
C ILE A 83 0.36 16.71 2.20
N LEU A 84 -0.85 17.11 1.81
CA LEU A 84 -1.90 16.18 1.39
C LEU A 84 -1.48 15.35 0.17
N PHE A 85 -0.91 15.98 -0.85
CA PHE A 85 -0.43 15.25 -2.03
C PHE A 85 0.74 14.29 -1.71
N LYS A 86 1.67 14.68 -0.82
CA LYS A 86 2.72 13.77 -0.35
C LYS A 86 2.15 12.57 0.40
N ALA A 87 1.10 12.78 1.21
CA ALA A 87 0.42 11.69 1.90
C ALA A 87 -0.24 10.72 0.91
N LEU A 88 -0.91 11.24 -0.13
CA LEU A 88 -1.48 10.41 -1.22
C LEU A 88 -0.40 9.62 -1.97
N ALA A 89 0.71 10.26 -2.35
CA ALA A 89 1.82 9.57 -3.00
C ALA A 89 2.38 8.40 -2.16
N ARG A 90 2.42 8.57 -0.83
CA ARG A 90 2.84 7.50 0.10
C ARG A 90 1.82 6.35 0.13
N VAL A 91 0.53 6.64 0.11
CA VAL A 91 -0.53 5.62 0.04
C VAL A 91 -0.39 4.78 -1.23
N GLU A 92 -0.24 5.44 -2.39
CA GLU A 92 -0.08 4.72 -3.66
C GLU A 92 1.22 3.91 -3.72
N SER A 93 2.30 4.37 -3.11
CA SER A 93 3.53 3.59 -2.94
C SER A 93 3.30 2.33 -2.08
N GLY A 94 2.38 2.39 -1.11
CA GLY A 94 1.93 1.24 -0.33
C GLY A 94 1.12 0.24 -1.17
N HIS A 95 0.22 0.73 -2.03
CA HIS A 95 -0.52 -0.11 -2.98
C HIS A 95 0.42 -0.84 -3.95
N GLN A 96 1.41 -0.13 -4.50
CA GLN A 96 2.42 -0.73 -5.37
C GLN A 96 3.15 -1.90 -4.68
N GLN A 97 3.56 -1.73 -3.42
CA GLN A 97 4.22 -2.79 -2.65
C GLN A 97 3.31 -4.01 -2.45
N ALA A 98 2.05 -3.79 -2.07
CA ALA A 98 1.07 -4.86 -1.90
C ALA A 98 0.87 -5.65 -3.20
N ILE A 99 0.66 -4.95 -4.31
CA ILE A 99 0.46 -5.57 -5.64
C ILE A 99 1.70 -6.33 -6.08
N ARG A 100 2.90 -5.75 -5.90
CA ARG A 100 4.16 -6.43 -6.22
C ARG A 100 4.35 -7.71 -5.41
N LYS A 101 3.97 -7.72 -4.13
CA LYS A 101 4.01 -8.92 -3.29
C LYS A 101 3.04 -10.00 -3.80
N MET A 102 1.80 -9.63 -4.16
CA MET A 102 0.84 -10.54 -4.77
C MET A 102 1.33 -11.10 -6.12
N LEU A 103 2.08 -10.31 -6.90
CA LEU A 103 2.68 -10.73 -8.16
C LEU A 103 3.96 -11.55 -8.00
N GLY A 104 4.49 -11.73 -6.78
CA GLY A 104 5.77 -12.38 -6.52
C GLY A 104 6.99 -11.59 -7.01
N LEU A 105 6.90 -10.26 -6.99
CA LEU A 105 7.97 -9.32 -7.43
C LEU A 105 8.74 -8.67 -6.27
N LEU A 106 8.43 -9.07 -5.03
CA LEU A 106 9.09 -8.67 -3.80
C LEU A 106 9.10 -9.88 -2.86
N ASP A 107 10.24 -10.12 -2.24
CA ASP A 107 10.42 -11.14 -1.19
C ASP A 107 9.86 -10.66 0.16
#